data_AF-A0A2T2VBL6-F1
#
_entry.id   AF-A0A2T2VBL6-F1
#
_cell.length_a   1.000
_cell.length_b   1.000
_cell.length_c   1.000
_cell.angle_alpha   90.00
_cell.angle_beta   90.00
_cell.angle_gamma   90.00
#
_symmetry.space_group_name_H-M   'P 1'
#
loop_
_entity.id
_entity.type
_entity.pdbx_description
1 polymer ?
#
loop_
_entity_poly.entity_id
_entity_poly.type
_entity_poly.pdbx_seq_one_letter_code
_entity_poly.pdbx_strand_id
1 'polypeptide(L)'
;MPEPEAPDQETAHTAEEHPAAGDGAASGEVDERSAFEKAAESEEDVDPRTIPQSLDERPPIGDEIEYPDYDEERHEIWGTLVERQTEQLPGRACDAYEKGLEVLNITPERIPPLADLSARLEDATGWQVARIPGLLHEKDFFNLLANRHFPSTDYVRDWDELDYTPAPDCFHDIFGHMPMLTQPEFADFYQLFGQAALKAEGAERPALEAFHWFTVEFGLLEEPEGTRLFGAGIVSSNEEVTHALSDQVEKLPFDPDTLVETDYEVYNLQDKLFVMDSFEQLVDGFRDWTQERDLLNGEAA
;
A
#
# COMPACT_ATOMS: atom_id res chain seq x y z
N MET A 1 -23.71 -5.74 -63.55
CA MET A 1 -24.29 -4.44 -63.92
C MET A 1 -25.10 -3.93 -62.73
N PRO A 2 -24.71 -2.86 -62.03
CA PRO A 2 -23.37 -2.34 -61.75
C PRO A 2 -23.14 -2.18 -60.21
N GLU A 3 -21.90 -1.87 -59.83
CA GLU A 3 -21.59 -1.15 -58.58
C GLU A 3 -22.20 0.26 -58.60
N PRO A 4 -22.15 0.98 -57.47
CA PRO A 4 -21.34 2.19 -57.52
C PRO A 4 -20.46 2.43 -56.29
N GLU A 5 -19.22 2.77 -56.65
CA GLU A 5 -18.17 3.60 -56.05
C GLU A 5 -18.44 4.37 -54.74
N ALA A 6 -17.37 4.37 -53.93
CA ALA A 6 -17.11 5.23 -52.78
C ALA A 6 -16.95 6.72 -53.16
N PRO A 7 -16.82 7.58 -52.14
CA PRO A 7 -15.75 8.57 -52.19
C PRO A 7 -14.85 8.52 -50.95
N ASP A 8 -13.54 8.64 -51.23
CA ASP A 8 -12.45 8.98 -50.32
C ASP A 8 -12.76 10.20 -49.46
N GLN A 9 -12.34 10.17 -48.18
CA GLN A 9 -11.63 11.31 -47.57
C GLN A 9 -10.54 10.82 -46.61
N GLU A 10 -9.34 10.77 -47.17
CA GLU A 10 -8.04 10.95 -46.53
C GLU A 10 -8.04 12.21 -45.64
N THR A 11 -7.74 12.06 -44.33
CA THR A 11 -7.18 13.16 -43.53
C THR A 11 -6.09 12.64 -42.60
N ALA A 12 -4.86 12.87 -43.06
CA ALA A 12 -3.68 13.31 -42.31
C ALA A 12 -3.37 12.65 -40.95
N HIS A 13 -2.42 11.71 -41.02
CA HIS A 13 -1.36 11.59 -40.03
C HIS A 13 -0.73 12.97 -39.74
N THR A 14 -0.73 13.38 -38.47
CA THR A 14 0.33 14.23 -37.93
C THR A 14 0.98 13.43 -36.81
N ALA A 15 2.15 12.88 -37.12
CA ALA A 15 3.09 12.43 -36.12
C ALA A 15 3.70 13.69 -35.53
N GLU A 16 3.46 13.95 -34.24
CA GLU A 16 4.29 14.90 -33.52
C GLU A 16 5.65 14.25 -33.26
N GLU A 17 6.67 14.85 -33.86
CA GLU A 17 8.06 14.49 -33.72
C GLU A 17 8.50 14.73 -32.27
N HIS A 18 8.96 13.67 -31.61
CA HIS A 18 9.74 13.77 -30.37
C HIS A 18 11.00 14.62 -30.61
N PRO A 19 11.26 15.69 -29.85
CA PRO A 19 12.55 16.35 -29.92
C PRO A 19 13.61 15.47 -29.25
N ALA A 20 14.71 15.29 -29.97
CA ALA A 20 15.88 14.51 -29.62
C ALA A 20 16.45 14.90 -28.24
N ALA A 21 16.86 13.87 -27.50
CA ALA A 21 17.60 13.97 -26.25
C ALA A 21 18.82 14.89 -26.39
N GLY A 22 18.77 16.02 -25.69
CA GLY A 22 19.92 16.88 -25.45
C GLY A 22 20.79 16.24 -24.37
N ASP A 23 22.01 15.88 -24.77
CA ASP A 23 23.08 15.42 -23.90
C ASP A 23 23.44 16.54 -22.92
N GLY A 24 22.96 16.41 -21.68
CA GLY A 24 23.20 17.33 -20.58
C GLY A 24 23.54 16.54 -19.35
N ALA A 25 24.83 16.29 -19.14
CA ALA A 25 25.36 15.79 -17.88
C ALA A 25 25.05 16.82 -16.77
N ALA A 26 23.89 16.66 -16.12
CA ALA A 26 23.55 17.33 -14.90
C ALA A 26 24.25 16.62 -13.75
N SER A 27 24.94 17.38 -12.92
CA SER A 27 25.39 16.95 -11.59
C SER A 27 24.17 16.46 -10.81
N GLY A 28 24.01 15.15 -10.70
CA GLY A 28 22.89 14.52 -10.00
C GLY A 28 22.99 14.77 -8.51
N GLU A 29 22.34 15.82 -8.03
CA GLU A 29 21.82 15.82 -6.67
C GLU A 29 20.67 14.80 -6.67
N VAL A 30 20.78 13.77 -5.83
CA VAL A 30 19.69 12.80 -5.61
C VAL A 30 18.58 13.57 -4.91
N ASP A 31 17.38 13.60 -5.49
CA ASP A 31 16.22 14.23 -4.88
C ASP A 31 15.73 13.36 -3.72
N GLU A 32 16.08 13.77 -2.49
CA GLU A 32 15.81 13.07 -1.24
C GLU A 32 14.34 13.16 -0.77
N ARG A 33 13.47 13.83 -1.53
CA ARG A 33 12.03 13.98 -1.21
C ARG A 33 11.25 12.71 -1.55
N SER A 34 10.21 12.45 -0.77
CA SER A 34 9.31 11.30 -0.96
C SER A 34 8.45 11.43 -2.22
N ALA A 35 7.89 10.31 -2.69
CA ALA A 35 6.92 10.35 -3.79
C ALA A 35 5.68 11.21 -3.44
N PHE A 36 5.21 11.13 -2.19
CA PHE A 36 4.09 11.95 -1.70
C PHE A 36 4.44 13.44 -1.61
N GLU A 37 5.67 13.79 -1.19
CA GLU A 37 6.14 15.18 -1.17
C GLU A 37 6.22 15.77 -2.58
N LYS A 38 6.70 14.98 -3.55
CA LYS A 38 6.75 15.38 -4.97
C LYS A 38 5.35 15.54 -5.57
N ALA A 39 4.44 14.64 -5.23
CA ALA A 39 3.05 14.66 -5.67
C ALA A 39 2.29 15.89 -5.14
N ALA A 40 2.45 16.22 -3.85
CA ALA A 40 1.77 17.34 -3.20
C ALA A 40 2.16 18.73 -3.75
N GLU A 41 3.34 18.89 -4.36
CA GLU A 41 3.75 20.16 -5.00
C GLU A 41 2.94 20.50 -6.25
N SER A 42 2.25 19.51 -6.85
CA SER A 42 1.54 19.66 -8.13
C SER A 42 0.08 20.11 -8.01
N GLU A 43 -0.49 20.16 -6.80
CA GLU A 43 -1.89 20.51 -6.57
C GLU A 43 -2.08 21.88 -5.91
N GLU A 44 -3.01 22.71 -6.43
CA GLU A 44 -3.30 24.06 -5.90
C GLU A 44 -4.22 24.06 -4.65
N ASP A 45 -4.71 22.91 -4.18
CA ASP A 45 -5.47 22.74 -2.93
C ASP A 45 -5.18 21.35 -2.31
N VAL A 46 -4.25 21.30 -1.36
CA VAL A 46 -3.87 20.06 -0.66
C VAL A 46 -4.91 19.71 0.41
N ASP A 47 -5.50 18.52 0.34
CA ASP A 47 -6.44 18.01 1.37
C ASP A 47 -5.73 17.97 2.74
N PRO A 48 -6.30 18.56 3.81
CA PRO A 48 -5.63 18.62 5.11
C PRO A 48 -5.33 17.26 5.74
N ARG A 49 -6.03 16.18 5.34
CA ARG A 49 -5.79 14.82 5.81
C ARG A 49 -4.49 14.23 5.26
N THR A 50 -3.96 14.77 4.15
CA THR A 50 -2.69 14.32 3.54
C THR A 50 -1.47 15.02 4.12
N ILE A 51 -1.68 15.93 5.09
CA ILE A 51 -0.59 16.61 5.79
C ILE A 51 -0.14 15.72 6.96
N PRO A 52 1.12 15.22 6.96
CA PRO A 52 1.62 14.38 8.04
C PRO A 52 1.62 15.10 9.39
N GLN A 53 1.17 14.41 10.44
CA GLN A 53 1.10 14.88 11.81
C GLN A 53 2.11 14.15 12.69
N SER A 54 2.86 14.86 13.52
CA SER A 54 3.67 14.24 14.57
C SER A 54 2.82 13.93 15.80
N LEU A 55 3.17 12.87 16.51
CA LEU A 55 2.52 12.50 17.76
C LEU A 55 3.16 13.26 18.93
N ASP A 56 2.37 14.08 19.61
CA ASP A 56 2.82 14.77 20.83
C ASP A 56 3.00 13.80 22.02
N GLU A 57 2.20 12.72 22.06
CA GLU A 57 2.16 11.73 23.13
C GLU A 57 2.03 10.31 22.55
N ARG A 58 2.29 9.28 23.37
CA ARG A 58 2.06 7.88 22.98
C ARG A 58 0.57 7.68 22.65
N PRO A 59 0.23 7.11 21.48
CA PRO A 59 -1.16 6.84 21.13
C PRO A 59 -1.73 5.72 22.02
N PRO A 60 -3.07 5.62 22.16
CA PRO A 60 -3.72 4.45 22.73
C PRO A 60 -3.39 3.19 21.92
N ILE A 61 -3.04 2.10 22.60
CA ILE A 61 -2.65 0.82 21.97
C ILE A 61 -3.51 -0.30 22.55
N GLY A 62 -3.96 -1.22 21.69
CA GLY A 62 -4.67 -2.43 22.11
C GLY A 62 -5.94 -2.14 22.91
N ASP A 63 -5.99 -2.63 24.14
CA ASP A 63 -7.15 -2.49 25.04
C ASP A 63 -7.38 -1.05 25.55
N GLU A 64 -6.42 -0.15 25.36
CA GLU A 64 -6.56 1.27 25.66
C GLU A 64 -7.41 2.03 24.63
N ILE A 65 -7.62 1.43 23.44
CA ILE A 65 -8.34 2.10 22.36
C ILE A 65 -9.84 2.12 22.67
N GLU A 66 -10.40 3.32 22.81
CA GLU A 66 -11.83 3.52 22.97
C GLU A 66 -12.55 3.36 21.62
N TYR A 67 -13.69 2.68 21.62
CA TYR A 67 -14.53 2.55 20.43
C TYR A 67 -15.27 3.86 20.16
N PRO A 68 -15.14 4.46 18.96
CA PRO A 68 -15.88 5.67 18.62
C PRO A 68 -17.41 5.44 18.64
N ASP A 69 -18.15 6.50 18.95
CA ASP A 69 -19.62 6.52 18.83
C ASP A 69 -20.02 6.76 17.36
N TYR A 70 -19.79 5.76 16.52
CA TYR A 70 -20.19 5.81 15.10
C TYR A 70 -21.70 5.93 14.96
N ASP A 71 -22.15 6.80 14.08
CA ASP A 71 -23.53 6.77 13.62
C ASP A 71 -23.74 5.64 12.60
N GLU A 72 -25.01 5.37 12.29
CA GLU A 72 -25.38 4.32 11.35
C GLU A 72 -24.82 4.57 9.94
N GLU A 73 -24.68 5.84 9.53
CA GLU A 73 -24.16 6.20 8.20
C GLU A 73 -22.71 5.73 8.03
N ARG A 74 -21.86 5.89 9.06
CA ARG A 74 -20.48 5.37 9.02
C ARG A 74 -20.45 3.85 8.91
N HIS A 75 -21.36 3.14 9.57
CA HIS A 75 -21.47 1.68 9.43
C HIS A 75 -21.97 1.26 8.04
N GLU A 76 -22.90 1.99 7.45
CA GLU A 76 -23.39 1.74 6.08
C GLU A 76 -22.30 1.94 5.02
N ILE A 77 -21.47 2.99 5.15
CA ILE A 77 -20.32 3.22 4.26
C ILE A 77 -19.32 2.06 4.36
N TRP A 78 -18.95 1.69 5.59
CA TRP A 78 -18.08 0.53 5.85
C TRP A 78 -18.63 -0.75 5.21
N GLY A 79 -19.89 -1.06 5.45
CA GLY A 79 -20.53 -2.25 4.91
C GLY A 79 -20.49 -2.29 3.39
N THR A 80 -20.77 -1.16 2.74
CA THR A 80 -20.70 -1.01 1.28
C THR A 80 -19.30 -1.30 0.74
N LEU A 81 -18.26 -0.75 1.39
CA LEU A 81 -16.86 -0.96 0.99
C LEU A 81 -16.44 -2.43 1.17
N VAL A 82 -16.76 -3.02 2.32
CA VAL A 82 -16.43 -4.43 2.63
C VAL A 82 -17.16 -5.40 1.71
N GLU A 83 -18.46 -5.22 1.50
CA GLU A 83 -19.25 -6.06 0.58
C GLU A 83 -18.66 -6.01 -0.83
N ARG A 84 -18.42 -4.80 -1.35
CA ARG A 84 -17.87 -4.60 -2.70
C ARG A 84 -16.53 -5.31 -2.88
N GLN A 85 -15.60 -5.18 -1.92
CA GLN A 85 -14.30 -5.84 -2.06
C GLN A 85 -14.39 -7.36 -1.84
N THR A 86 -15.19 -7.82 -0.86
CA THR A 86 -15.33 -9.25 -0.55
C THR A 86 -15.98 -10.03 -1.71
N GLU A 87 -16.79 -9.38 -2.55
CA GLU A 87 -17.30 -9.99 -3.78
C GLU A 87 -16.22 -10.12 -4.89
N GLN A 88 -15.22 -9.23 -4.89
CA GLN A 88 -14.19 -9.18 -5.92
C GLN A 88 -12.96 -10.03 -5.60
N LEU A 89 -12.57 -10.14 -4.34
CA LEU A 89 -11.31 -10.78 -3.95
C LEU A 89 -11.23 -12.31 -4.14
N PRO A 90 -12.31 -13.11 -4.07
CA PRO A 90 -12.22 -14.56 -4.20
C PRO A 90 -11.51 -15.02 -5.48
N GLY A 91 -10.40 -15.75 -5.30
CA GLY A 91 -9.54 -16.23 -6.39
C GLY A 91 -8.65 -15.16 -7.04
N ARG A 92 -8.62 -13.95 -6.48
CA ARG A 92 -7.70 -12.86 -6.85
C ARG A 92 -6.72 -12.56 -5.71
N ALA A 93 -7.20 -12.48 -4.46
CA ALA A 93 -6.34 -12.34 -3.29
C ALA A 93 -5.59 -13.65 -2.99
N CYS A 94 -4.43 -13.55 -2.33
CA CYS A 94 -3.69 -14.72 -1.87
C CYS A 94 -4.42 -15.41 -0.70
N ASP A 95 -4.16 -16.70 -0.52
CA ASP A 95 -4.80 -17.52 0.54
C ASP A 95 -4.53 -16.95 1.94
N ALA A 96 -3.34 -16.38 2.14
CA ALA A 96 -2.96 -15.76 3.42
C ALA A 96 -3.83 -14.54 3.76
N TYR A 97 -4.14 -13.71 2.77
CA TYR A 97 -5.01 -12.56 2.95
C TYR A 97 -6.45 -12.99 3.28
N GLU A 98 -7.01 -13.94 2.53
CA GLU A 98 -8.36 -14.45 2.79
C GLU A 98 -8.48 -15.05 4.20
N LYS A 99 -7.47 -15.84 4.62
CA LYS A 99 -7.39 -16.35 5.99
C LYS A 99 -7.29 -15.22 7.03
N GLY A 100 -6.57 -14.14 6.72
CA GLY A 100 -6.47 -12.96 7.57
C GLY A 100 -7.81 -12.29 7.82
N LEU A 101 -8.66 -12.16 6.78
CA LEU A 101 -10.03 -11.67 6.93
C LEU A 101 -10.84 -12.52 7.93
N GLU A 102 -10.71 -13.85 7.84
CA GLU A 102 -11.37 -14.79 8.76
C GLU A 102 -10.87 -14.64 10.21
N VAL A 103 -9.55 -14.57 10.40
CA VAL A 103 -8.91 -14.42 11.73
C VAL A 103 -9.38 -13.14 12.41
N LEU A 104 -9.40 -12.04 11.66
CA LEU A 104 -9.82 -10.72 12.14
C LEU A 104 -11.33 -10.61 12.30
N ASN A 105 -12.10 -11.54 11.73
CA ASN A 105 -13.57 -11.50 11.70
C ASN A 105 -14.05 -10.15 11.14
N ILE A 106 -13.53 -9.77 9.98
CA ILE A 106 -13.96 -8.59 9.25
C ILE A 106 -15.29 -8.91 8.59
N THR A 107 -16.31 -8.11 8.90
CA THR A 107 -17.67 -8.32 8.39
C THR A 107 -18.30 -6.98 7.99
N PRO A 108 -19.28 -6.98 7.06
CA PRO A 108 -19.85 -5.74 6.57
C PRO A 108 -20.85 -5.10 7.55
N GLU A 109 -21.28 -5.79 8.61
CA GLU A 109 -22.37 -5.30 9.46
C GLU A 109 -22.01 -4.04 10.25
N ARG A 110 -20.76 -3.91 10.70
CA ARG A 110 -20.27 -2.74 11.46
C ARG A 110 -18.75 -2.59 11.37
N ILE A 111 -18.30 -1.35 11.54
CA ILE A 111 -16.88 -1.04 11.76
C ILE A 111 -16.41 -1.76 13.04
N PRO A 112 -15.43 -2.67 12.97
CA PRO A 112 -14.96 -3.43 14.13
C PRO A 112 -14.22 -2.51 15.13
N PRO A 113 -14.32 -2.78 16.45
CA PRO A 113 -13.48 -2.09 17.42
C PRO A 113 -12.00 -2.40 17.18
N LEU A 114 -11.15 -1.37 17.07
CA LEU A 114 -9.70 -1.55 16.91
C LEU A 114 -9.08 -2.36 18.06
N ALA A 115 -9.60 -2.25 19.29
CA ALA A 115 -9.16 -3.06 20.43
C ALA A 115 -9.38 -4.57 20.20
N ASP A 116 -10.52 -4.96 19.60
CA ASP A 116 -10.82 -6.36 19.29
C ASP A 116 -9.92 -6.89 18.17
N LEU A 117 -9.65 -6.07 17.14
CA LEU A 117 -8.70 -6.39 16.07
C LEU A 117 -7.29 -6.54 16.63
N SER A 118 -6.88 -5.63 17.52
CA SER A 118 -5.58 -5.69 18.18
C SER A 118 -5.40 -6.96 18.99
N ALA A 119 -6.42 -7.41 19.73
CA ALA A 119 -6.33 -8.65 20.49
C ALA A 119 -6.15 -9.89 19.58
N ARG A 120 -6.76 -9.87 18.40
CA ARG A 120 -6.62 -10.95 17.40
C ARG A 120 -5.26 -10.94 16.72
N LEU A 121 -4.74 -9.76 16.38
CA LEU A 121 -3.38 -9.60 15.85
C LEU A 121 -2.33 -10.03 16.90
N GLU A 122 -2.56 -9.73 18.18
CA GLU A 122 -1.64 -10.09 19.25
C GLU A 122 -1.54 -11.61 19.41
N ASP A 123 -2.68 -12.31 19.35
CA ASP A 123 -2.73 -13.78 19.36
C ASP A 123 -2.07 -14.41 18.11
N ALA A 124 -2.25 -13.79 16.94
CA ALA A 124 -1.75 -14.31 15.67
C ALA A 124 -0.23 -14.14 15.50
N THR A 125 0.28 -12.92 15.74
CA THR A 125 1.66 -12.53 15.38
C THR A 125 2.32 -11.59 16.40
N GLY A 126 1.67 -11.34 17.54
CA GLY A 126 2.16 -10.40 18.56
C GLY A 126 2.08 -8.93 18.13
N TRP A 127 1.38 -8.62 17.04
CA TRP A 127 1.10 -7.25 16.62
C TRP A 127 -0.10 -6.68 17.38
N GLN A 128 -0.05 -5.39 17.67
CA GLN A 128 -1.18 -4.66 18.25
C GLN A 128 -1.51 -3.45 17.37
N VAL A 129 -2.72 -2.92 17.50
CA VAL A 129 -3.13 -1.69 16.82
C VAL A 129 -2.80 -0.49 17.71
N ALA A 130 -2.31 0.59 17.11
CA ALA A 130 -2.18 1.91 17.73
C ALA A 130 -3.13 2.89 17.05
N ARG A 131 -4.02 3.53 17.80
CA ARG A 131 -4.99 4.49 17.25
C ARG A 131 -4.31 5.82 16.96
N ILE A 132 -4.33 6.26 15.71
CA ILE A 132 -3.69 7.50 15.24
C ILE A 132 -4.72 8.53 14.76
N PRO A 133 -4.41 9.84 14.81
CA PRO A 133 -5.36 10.90 14.44
C PRO A 133 -5.52 11.11 12.92
N GLY A 134 -4.65 10.51 12.11
CA GLY A 134 -4.58 10.72 10.66
C GLY A 134 -3.18 10.35 10.17
N LEU A 135 -2.81 10.80 8.97
CA LEU A 135 -1.49 10.54 8.39
C LEU A 135 -0.37 10.98 9.36
N LEU A 136 0.55 10.07 9.66
CA LEU A 136 1.64 10.34 10.59
C LEU A 136 2.91 10.83 9.90
N HIS A 137 3.68 11.63 10.61
CA HIS A 137 5.08 11.85 10.27
C HIS A 137 5.84 10.51 10.28
N GLU A 138 6.66 10.28 9.26
CA GLU A 138 7.38 9.03 8.99
C GLU A 138 8.08 8.43 10.22
N LYS A 139 8.76 9.24 11.03
CA LYS A 139 9.46 8.79 12.25
C LYS A 139 8.53 8.15 13.27
N ASP A 140 7.34 8.71 13.46
CA ASP A 140 6.36 8.17 14.41
C ASP A 140 5.74 6.89 13.85
N PHE A 141 5.44 6.88 12.55
CA PHE A 141 4.97 5.69 11.83
C PHE A 141 5.96 4.52 11.94
N PHE A 142 7.23 4.73 11.57
CA PHE A 142 8.26 3.69 11.62
C PHE A 142 8.58 3.24 13.05
N ASN A 143 8.51 4.14 14.03
CA ASN A 143 8.67 3.77 15.43
C ASN A 143 7.55 2.85 15.92
N LEU A 144 6.31 3.06 15.49
CA LEU A 144 5.21 2.13 15.79
C LEU A 144 5.45 0.76 15.15
N LEU A 145 5.78 0.71 13.86
CA LEU A 145 6.04 -0.54 13.14
C LEU A 145 7.20 -1.34 13.74
N ALA A 146 8.32 -0.68 14.09
CA ALA A 146 9.48 -1.31 14.70
C ALA A 146 9.15 -2.07 16.01
N ASN A 147 8.08 -1.65 16.68
CA ASN A 147 7.57 -2.20 17.93
C ASN A 147 6.31 -3.05 17.76
N ARG A 148 5.99 -3.50 16.53
CA ARG A 148 4.78 -4.28 16.19
C ARG A 148 3.47 -3.58 16.56
N HIS A 149 3.45 -2.26 16.48
CA HIS A 149 2.23 -1.47 16.60
C HIS A 149 1.82 -0.99 15.22
N PHE A 150 0.72 -1.49 14.69
CA PHE A 150 0.19 -1.01 13.42
C PHE A 150 -0.63 0.26 13.65
N PRO A 151 -0.21 1.41 13.07
CA PRO A 151 -0.97 2.65 13.18
C PRO A 151 -2.25 2.55 12.34
N SER A 152 -3.40 2.77 12.96
CA SER A 152 -4.69 2.80 12.26
C SER A 152 -5.51 4.01 12.68
N THR A 153 -6.08 4.68 11.68
CA THR A 153 -7.12 5.68 11.86
C THR A 153 -8.44 5.01 12.25
N ASP A 154 -9.35 5.78 12.83
CA ASP A 154 -10.68 5.32 13.23
C ASP A 154 -11.82 6.09 12.55
N TYR A 155 -11.53 6.86 11.50
CA TYR A 155 -12.56 7.45 10.65
C TYR A 155 -12.69 6.64 9.36
N VAL A 156 -13.90 6.51 8.86
CA VAL A 156 -14.16 6.01 7.50
C VAL A 156 -14.44 7.22 6.60
N ARG A 157 -14.06 7.11 5.33
CA ARG A 157 -14.35 8.09 4.27
C ARG A 157 -15.86 8.39 4.12
N ASP A 158 -16.19 9.44 3.37
CA ASP A 158 -17.58 9.80 3.06
C ASP A 158 -18.10 9.14 1.75
N TRP A 159 -19.42 9.21 1.52
CA TRP A 159 -20.09 8.58 0.36
C TRP A 159 -19.58 9.05 -1.01
N ASP A 160 -19.09 10.28 -1.11
CA ASP A 160 -18.52 10.83 -2.34
C ASP A 160 -17.06 10.40 -2.58
N GLU A 161 -16.45 9.70 -1.61
CA GLU A 161 -15.06 9.22 -1.65
C GLU A 161 -14.96 7.68 -1.74
N LEU A 162 -16.06 6.98 -2.01
CA LEU A 162 -16.06 5.51 -2.05
C LEU A 162 -15.03 4.92 -3.01
N ASP A 163 -14.82 5.56 -4.15
CA ASP A 163 -13.90 5.08 -5.19
C ASP A 163 -12.48 5.62 -5.00
N TYR A 164 -12.33 6.79 -4.36
CA TYR A 164 -11.05 7.42 -4.10
C TYR A 164 -11.13 8.27 -2.84
N THR A 165 -10.16 8.10 -1.95
CA THR A 165 -9.94 8.97 -0.81
C THR A 165 -8.50 9.47 -0.83
N PRO A 166 -8.24 10.76 -0.61
CA PRO A 166 -6.89 11.33 -0.73
C PRO A 166 -5.95 10.91 0.40
N ALA A 167 -6.49 10.46 1.54
CA ALA A 167 -5.71 10.00 2.68
C ALA A 167 -6.24 8.64 3.16
N PRO A 168 -5.37 7.76 3.71
CA PRO A 168 -5.81 6.49 4.24
C PRO A 168 -6.86 6.70 5.33
N ASP A 169 -7.90 5.87 5.31
CA ASP A 169 -8.98 5.81 6.29
C ASP A 169 -9.00 4.43 6.96
N CYS A 170 -9.88 4.24 7.95
CA CYS A 170 -9.92 3.00 8.70
C CYS A 170 -10.30 1.80 7.82
N PHE A 171 -10.99 2.01 6.70
CA PHE A 171 -11.24 0.93 5.73
C PHE A 171 -9.93 0.45 5.10
N HIS A 172 -9.12 1.35 4.57
CA HIS A 172 -7.81 0.99 4.02
C HIS A 172 -6.91 0.32 5.07
N ASP A 173 -6.86 0.88 6.28
CA ASP A 173 -6.03 0.34 7.37
C ASP A 173 -6.51 -1.06 7.80
N ILE A 174 -7.79 -1.22 8.11
CA ILE A 174 -8.34 -2.46 8.67
C ILE A 174 -8.51 -3.53 7.60
N PHE A 175 -9.08 -3.19 6.44
CA PHE A 175 -9.35 -4.15 5.38
C PHE A 175 -8.09 -4.40 4.55
N GLY A 176 -7.36 -3.35 4.18
CA GLY A 176 -6.18 -3.46 3.31
C GLY A 176 -4.97 -4.10 4.00
N HIS A 177 -4.57 -3.57 5.16
CA HIS A 177 -3.30 -3.96 5.78
C HIS A 177 -3.42 -5.10 6.80
N MET A 178 -4.36 -4.99 7.74
CA MET A 178 -4.38 -5.88 8.90
C MET A 178 -4.48 -7.38 8.58
N PRO A 179 -5.20 -7.84 7.53
CA PRO A 179 -5.25 -9.27 7.21
C PRO A 179 -3.86 -9.86 6.97
N MET A 180 -2.98 -9.13 6.28
CA MET A 180 -1.61 -9.58 6.03
C MET A 180 -0.75 -9.61 7.30
N LEU A 181 -1.06 -8.78 8.31
CA LEU A 181 -0.38 -8.83 9.60
C LEU A 181 -0.70 -10.08 10.42
N THR A 182 -1.68 -10.89 10.01
CA THR A 182 -1.92 -12.22 10.59
C THR A 182 -0.97 -13.30 10.03
N GLN A 183 -0.25 -12.99 8.95
CA GLN A 183 0.72 -13.86 8.30
C GLN A 183 2.10 -13.62 8.97
N PRO A 184 2.73 -14.63 9.60
CA PRO A 184 3.93 -14.43 10.43
C PRO A 184 5.13 -13.81 9.69
N GLU A 185 5.46 -14.31 8.51
CA GLU A 185 6.58 -13.84 7.70
C GLU A 185 6.38 -12.38 7.25
N PHE A 186 5.19 -12.01 6.79
CA PHE A 186 4.84 -10.63 6.43
C PHE A 186 4.89 -9.71 7.65
N ALA A 187 4.34 -10.16 8.78
CA ALA A 187 4.37 -9.45 10.05
C ALA A 187 5.81 -9.22 10.56
N ASP A 188 6.71 -10.19 10.37
CA ASP A 188 8.12 -10.05 10.72
C ASP A 188 8.83 -9.08 9.77
N PHE A 189 8.60 -9.20 8.45
CA PHE A 189 9.10 -8.26 7.46
C PHE A 189 8.70 -6.82 7.80
N TYR A 190 7.44 -6.56 8.15
CA TYR A 190 6.99 -5.20 8.38
C TYR A 190 7.56 -4.58 9.67
N GLN A 191 7.90 -5.43 10.65
CA GLN A 191 8.65 -4.99 11.82
C GLN A 191 10.08 -4.59 11.43
N LEU A 192 10.75 -5.44 10.65
CA LEU A 192 12.10 -5.17 10.15
C LEU A 192 12.12 -3.88 9.30
N PHE A 193 11.06 -3.65 8.52
CA PHE A 193 10.88 -2.44 7.74
C PHE A 193 10.92 -1.19 8.63
N GLY A 194 10.09 -1.14 9.69
CA GLY A 194 10.12 -0.04 10.65
C GLY A 194 11.49 0.16 11.31
N GLN A 195 12.19 -0.93 11.65
CA GLN A 195 13.52 -0.87 12.25
C GLN A 195 14.59 -0.32 11.31
N ALA A 196 14.56 -0.71 10.04
CA ALA A 196 15.46 -0.23 9.00
C ALA A 196 15.19 1.24 8.68
N ALA A 197 13.92 1.61 8.53
CA ALA A 197 13.50 2.96 8.19
C ALA A 197 13.86 4.01 9.25
N LEU A 198 13.93 3.63 10.53
CA LEU A 198 14.44 4.50 11.60
C LEU A 198 15.93 4.86 11.48
N LYS A 199 16.70 4.10 10.69
CA LYS A 199 18.13 4.37 10.45
C LYS A 199 18.43 4.93 9.06
N ALA A 200 17.45 4.94 8.16
CA ALA A 200 17.64 5.37 6.79
C ALA A 200 17.90 6.88 6.69
N GLU A 201 18.88 7.26 5.89
CA GLU A 201 19.20 8.66 5.59
C GLU A 201 19.32 8.84 4.06
N GLY A 202 19.41 10.08 3.58
CA GLY A 202 19.63 10.40 2.16
C GLY A 202 18.86 9.52 1.16
N ALA A 203 19.60 8.78 0.32
CA ALA A 203 19.05 7.94 -0.75
C ALA A 203 18.36 6.65 -0.25
N GLU A 204 18.57 6.22 1.00
CA GLU A 204 17.89 5.04 1.55
C GLU A 204 16.40 5.29 1.84
N ARG A 205 16.02 6.55 2.13
CA ARG A 205 14.62 6.94 2.37
C ARG A 205 13.72 6.67 1.16
N PRO A 206 13.97 7.25 -0.03
CA PRO A 206 13.15 6.96 -1.21
C PRO A 206 13.22 5.50 -1.65
N ALA A 207 14.35 4.82 -1.41
CA ALA A 207 14.47 3.39 -1.70
C ALA A 207 13.53 2.54 -0.82
N LEU A 208 13.45 2.84 0.49
CA LEU A 208 12.49 2.17 1.39
C LEU A 208 11.04 2.50 1.07
N GLU A 209 10.76 3.73 0.61
CA GLU A 209 9.41 4.08 0.14
C GLU A 209 9.00 3.27 -1.08
N ALA A 210 9.88 3.14 -2.08
CA ALA A 210 9.64 2.26 -3.23
C ALA A 210 9.48 0.80 -2.79
N PHE A 211 10.29 0.35 -1.82
CA PHE A 211 10.14 -0.97 -1.21
C PHE A 211 8.75 -1.16 -0.61
N HIS A 212 8.29 -0.22 0.21
CA HIS A 212 6.96 -0.26 0.80
C HIS A 212 5.86 -0.26 -0.26
N TRP A 213 5.97 0.61 -1.25
CA TRP A 213 5.00 0.77 -2.33
C TRP A 213 4.79 -0.53 -3.11
N PHE A 214 5.86 -1.11 -3.65
CA PHE A 214 5.74 -2.31 -4.49
C PHE A 214 5.59 -3.61 -3.69
N THR A 215 5.55 -3.55 -2.36
CA THR A 215 5.33 -4.72 -1.51
C THR A 215 4.08 -4.58 -0.65
N VAL A 216 4.12 -3.75 0.39
CA VAL A 216 3.02 -3.58 1.33
C VAL A 216 1.77 -3.00 0.64
N GLU A 217 1.93 -2.02 -0.26
CA GLU A 217 0.78 -1.37 -0.90
C GLU A 217 0.33 -2.08 -2.19
N PHE A 218 1.28 -2.51 -3.03
CA PHE A 218 0.98 -3.04 -4.36
C PHE A 218 1.66 -4.39 -4.68
N GLY A 219 1.99 -5.17 -3.65
CA GLY A 219 2.65 -6.47 -3.83
C GLY A 219 1.74 -7.56 -4.40
N LEU A 220 2.35 -8.43 -5.22
CA LEU A 220 1.75 -9.63 -5.80
C LEU A 220 2.50 -10.89 -5.34
N LEU A 221 1.79 -12.00 -5.16
CA LEU A 221 2.34 -13.29 -4.75
C LEU A 221 2.06 -14.34 -5.81
N GLU A 222 3.03 -15.19 -6.15
CA GLU A 222 2.79 -16.36 -6.98
C GLU A 222 2.25 -17.52 -6.12
N GLU A 223 1.09 -18.05 -6.50
CA GLU A 223 0.50 -19.27 -5.91
C GLU A 223 0.38 -20.37 -6.98
N PRO A 224 0.14 -21.65 -6.62
CA PRO A 224 0.03 -22.74 -7.59
C PRO A 224 -1.01 -22.50 -8.69
N GLU A 225 -2.07 -21.76 -8.38
CA GLU A 225 -3.15 -21.37 -9.28
C GLU A 225 -2.90 -20.02 -10.00
N GLY A 226 -1.69 -19.47 -9.90
CA GLY A 226 -1.21 -18.25 -10.55
C GLY A 226 -1.01 -17.07 -9.60
N THR A 227 -0.63 -15.93 -10.17
CA THR A 227 -0.40 -14.67 -9.44
C THR A 227 -1.63 -14.19 -8.67
N ARG A 228 -1.42 -13.67 -7.46
CA ARG A 228 -2.41 -13.21 -6.49
C ARG A 228 -2.06 -11.87 -5.88
N LEU A 229 -3.07 -11.20 -5.34
CA LEU A 229 -2.98 -9.90 -4.69
C LEU A 229 -2.72 -10.06 -3.20
N PHE A 230 -1.85 -9.23 -2.64
CA PHE A 230 -1.78 -9.04 -1.18
C PHE A 230 -1.54 -7.59 -0.76
N GLY A 231 -1.08 -6.73 -1.69
CA GLY A 231 -0.88 -5.31 -1.42
C GLY A 231 -2.14 -4.61 -0.95
N ALA A 232 -2.03 -3.85 0.14
CA ALA A 232 -3.14 -3.16 0.80
C ALA A 232 -3.82 -2.13 -0.10
N GLY A 233 -3.05 -1.33 -0.82
CA GLY A 233 -3.52 -0.38 -1.84
C GLY A 233 -4.31 -1.07 -2.96
N ILE A 234 -3.93 -2.28 -3.36
CA ILE A 234 -4.68 -3.05 -4.36
C ILE A 234 -5.99 -3.57 -3.77
N VAL A 235 -5.93 -4.35 -2.69
CA VAL A 235 -7.11 -5.07 -2.17
C VAL A 235 -8.17 -4.15 -1.58
N SER A 236 -7.80 -2.92 -1.20
CA SER A 236 -8.73 -1.88 -0.73
C SER A 236 -9.19 -0.92 -1.83
N SER A 237 -8.74 -1.10 -3.08
CA SER A 237 -9.14 -0.29 -4.24
C SER A 237 -10.05 -1.07 -5.19
N ASN A 238 -11.13 -0.43 -5.65
CA ASN A 238 -12.10 -1.07 -6.53
C ASN A 238 -11.50 -1.40 -7.90
N GLU A 239 -10.77 -0.46 -8.50
CA GLU A 239 -10.24 -0.60 -9.85
C GLU A 239 -8.96 -1.46 -9.86
N GLU A 240 -8.07 -1.26 -8.88
CA GLU A 240 -6.77 -1.95 -8.83
C GLU A 240 -6.89 -3.47 -8.72
N VAL A 241 -7.89 -4.00 -7.99
CA VAL A 241 -8.10 -5.45 -7.86
C VAL A 241 -8.18 -6.15 -9.22
N THR A 242 -8.77 -5.49 -10.22
CA THR A 242 -8.87 -6.07 -11.57
C THR A 242 -7.73 -5.63 -12.48
N HIS A 243 -7.25 -4.40 -12.33
CA HIS A 243 -6.19 -3.83 -13.15
C HIS A 243 -4.85 -4.54 -12.90
N ALA A 244 -4.44 -4.72 -11.64
CA ALA A 244 -3.20 -5.35 -11.24
C ALA A 244 -2.98 -6.76 -11.85
N LEU A 245 -4.07 -7.52 -12.04
CA LEU A 245 -4.03 -8.86 -12.63
C LEU A 245 -4.20 -8.88 -14.16
N SER A 246 -4.44 -7.73 -14.80
CA SER A 246 -4.65 -7.64 -16.24
C SER A 246 -3.35 -7.71 -17.04
N ASP A 247 -3.46 -7.93 -18.36
CA ASP A 247 -2.33 -7.90 -19.31
C ASP A 247 -1.78 -6.48 -19.56
N GLN A 248 -2.40 -5.45 -18.99
CA GLN A 248 -1.92 -4.06 -19.09
C GLN A 248 -0.80 -3.75 -18.09
N VAL A 249 -0.64 -4.58 -17.06
CA VAL A 249 0.35 -4.40 -16.01
C VAL A 249 1.54 -5.31 -16.26
N GLU A 250 2.71 -4.71 -16.41
CA GLU A 250 3.98 -5.42 -16.46
C GLU A 250 4.29 -6.01 -15.07
N LYS A 251 4.42 -7.34 -15.01
CA LYS A 251 4.69 -8.06 -13.77
C LYS A 251 6.14 -8.54 -13.80
N LEU A 252 6.95 -7.99 -12.90
CA LEU A 252 8.36 -8.28 -12.77
C LEU A 252 8.59 -9.27 -11.61
N PRO A 253 9.61 -10.14 -11.70
CA PRO A 253 10.00 -10.93 -10.54
C PRO A 253 10.52 -10.01 -9.43
N PHE A 254 10.24 -10.36 -8.18
CA PHE A 254 10.77 -9.64 -7.03
C PHE A 254 12.30 -9.66 -7.01
N ASP A 255 12.89 -8.46 -7.07
CA ASP A 255 14.32 -8.21 -6.96
C ASP A 255 14.51 -6.86 -6.24
N PRO A 256 15.00 -6.85 -4.98
CA PRO A 256 15.14 -5.64 -4.19
C PRO A 256 15.88 -4.49 -4.88
N ASP A 257 16.96 -4.76 -5.61
CA ASP A 257 17.76 -3.71 -6.24
C ASP A 257 17.01 -3.05 -7.41
N THR A 258 16.33 -3.85 -8.24
CA THR A 258 15.49 -3.33 -9.34
C THR A 258 14.26 -2.61 -8.79
N LEU A 259 13.64 -3.16 -7.75
CA LEU A 259 12.41 -2.63 -7.16
C LEU A 259 12.62 -1.22 -6.60
N VAL A 260 13.70 -0.99 -5.85
CA VAL A 260 13.95 0.34 -5.25
C VAL A 260 14.39 1.41 -6.25
N GLU A 261 14.81 1.01 -7.45
CA GLU A 261 15.14 1.91 -8.56
C GLU A 261 13.95 2.18 -9.48
N THR A 262 12.79 1.54 -9.24
CA THR A 262 11.62 1.67 -10.09
C THR A 262 10.78 2.88 -9.69
N ASP A 263 10.52 3.78 -10.64
CA ASP A 263 9.61 4.91 -10.45
C ASP A 263 8.14 4.45 -10.38
N TYR A 264 7.33 5.17 -9.61
CA TYR A 264 5.88 4.95 -9.50
C TYR A 264 5.11 6.26 -9.39
N GLU A 265 3.80 6.22 -9.67
CA GLU A 265 2.88 7.34 -9.54
C GLU A 265 1.81 7.03 -8.49
N VAL A 266 1.55 7.98 -7.59
CA VAL A 266 0.63 7.78 -6.46
C VAL A 266 -0.85 8.00 -6.79
N TYR A 267 -1.15 8.68 -7.90
CA TYR A 267 -2.53 9.06 -8.27
C TYR A 267 -3.15 8.20 -9.37
N ASN A 268 -2.35 7.39 -10.06
CA ASN A 268 -2.78 6.59 -11.19
C ASN A 268 -2.69 5.10 -10.87
N LEU A 269 -3.41 4.29 -11.64
CA LEU A 269 -3.31 2.83 -11.58
C LEU A 269 -1.90 2.38 -11.97
N GLN A 270 -1.36 1.39 -11.27
CA GLN A 270 0.02 0.96 -11.44
C GLN A 270 0.22 0.23 -12.77
N ASP A 271 1.23 0.61 -13.55
CA ASP A 271 1.57 -0.05 -14.82
C ASP A 271 2.64 -1.14 -14.65
N LYS A 272 3.35 -1.13 -13.52
CA LYS A 272 4.39 -2.10 -13.17
C LYS A 272 4.23 -2.57 -11.74
N LEU A 273 4.28 -3.88 -11.52
CA LEU A 273 4.19 -4.51 -10.21
C LEU A 273 5.22 -5.64 -10.07
N PHE A 274 5.53 -6.00 -8.83
CA PHE A 274 6.49 -7.06 -8.50
C PHE A 274 5.78 -8.29 -7.93
N VAL A 275 6.20 -9.46 -8.37
CA VAL A 275 5.66 -10.76 -7.96
C VAL A 275 6.69 -11.49 -7.11
N MET A 276 6.33 -11.77 -5.85
CA MET A 276 7.10 -12.59 -4.93
C MET A 276 6.72 -14.07 -5.11
N ASP A 277 7.69 -14.96 -5.01
CA ASP A 277 7.48 -16.41 -5.00
C ASP A 277 6.96 -16.92 -3.64
N SER A 278 7.23 -16.17 -2.56
CA SER A 278 6.83 -16.50 -1.19
C SER A 278 7.03 -15.30 -0.24
N PHE A 279 6.38 -15.30 0.92
CA PHE A 279 6.64 -14.30 1.95
C PHE A 279 8.04 -14.47 2.56
N GLU A 280 8.58 -15.69 2.63
CA GLU A 280 9.96 -15.95 3.03
C GLU A 280 10.96 -15.23 2.10
N GLN A 281 10.73 -15.27 0.79
CA GLN A 281 11.55 -14.53 -0.18
C GLN A 281 11.50 -13.02 0.07
N LEU A 282 10.33 -12.48 0.44
CA LEU A 282 10.18 -11.07 0.81
C LEU A 282 11.01 -10.74 2.05
N VAL A 283 10.88 -11.53 3.12
CA VAL A 283 11.63 -11.29 4.38
C VAL A 283 13.12 -11.38 4.17
N ASP A 284 13.60 -12.45 3.51
CA ASP A 284 15.02 -12.69 3.31
C ASP A 284 15.61 -11.67 2.35
N GLY A 285 14.92 -11.36 1.24
CA GLY A 285 15.35 -10.33 0.29
C GLY A 285 15.44 -8.94 0.93
N PHE A 286 14.47 -8.55 1.76
CA PHE A 286 14.53 -7.29 2.50
C PHE A 286 15.68 -7.29 3.53
N ARG A 287 15.86 -8.39 4.25
CA ARG A 287 16.92 -8.52 5.26
C ARG A 287 18.30 -8.42 4.63
N ASP A 288 18.54 -9.13 3.53
CA ASP A 288 19.82 -9.09 2.82
C ASP A 288 20.08 -7.68 2.25
N TRP A 289 19.08 -7.10 1.58
CA TRP A 289 19.17 -5.74 1.02
C TRP A 289 19.48 -4.67 2.08
N THR A 290 18.86 -4.75 3.26
CA THR A 290 19.09 -3.82 4.37
C THR A 290 20.43 -4.04 5.08
N GLN A 291 20.91 -5.29 5.18
CA GLN A 291 22.22 -5.60 5.78
C GLN A 291 23.38 -5.07 4.94
N GLU A 292 23.29 -5.20 3.61
CA GLU A 292 24.31 -4.64 2.70
C GLU A 292 24.44 -3.12 2.78
N ARG A 293 23.39 -2.47 3.30
CA ARG A 293 23.27 -1.02 3.47
C ARG A 293 23.43 -0.57 4.94
N ASP A 294 23.85 -1.47 5.83
CA ASP A 294 24.02 -1.21 7.29
C ASP A 294 22.74 -0.69 8.01
N LEU A 295 21.55 -0.90 7.41
CA LEU A 295 20.27 -0.47 7.98
C LEU A 295 19.77 -1.43 9.07
N LEU A 296 20.08 -2.73 8.94
CA LEU A 296 19.87 -3.73 9.97
C LEU A 296 21.20 -4.37 10.34
N ASN A 297 21.54 -4.36 11.62
CA ASN A 297 22.73 -5.07 12.08
C ASN A 297 22.44 -6.56 12.01
N GLY A 298 23.36 -7.36 11.47
CA GLY A 298 23.20 -8.82 11.27
C GLY A 298 23.07 -9.69 12.52
N GLU A 299 22.53 -9.17 13.62
CA GLU A 299 22.16 -9.95 14.80
C GLU A 299 20.64 -10.10 14.87
N ALA A 300 20.11 -11.00 14.03
CA ALA A 300 18.87 -11.71 14.34
C ALA A 300 19.27 -13.13 14.78
N ALA A 301 19.15 -13.40 16.08
CA ALA A 301 19.25 -14.74 16.66
C ALA A 301 17.86 -15.31 16.90
#